data_AF-A0A918GCH9-F1
#
_entry.id   AF-A0A918GCH9-F1
#
_cell.length_a   1.000
_cell.length_b   1.000
_cell.length_c   1.000
_cell.angle_alpha   90.00
_cell.angle_beta   90.00
_cell.angle_gamma   90.00
#
_symmetry.space_group_name_H-M   'P 1'
#
loop_
_entity.id
_entity.type
_entity.pdbx_description
1 polymer ?
#
loop_
_entity_poly.entity_id
_entity_poly.type
_entity_poly.pdbx_seq_one_letter_code
_entity_poly.pdbx_strand_id
1 'polypeptide(L)'
;MAKGGKVMSIDVQQPRMYDLVGSTIMVAGVAGGAFEANFEYRVHEGHDEVTGHFMAGDGIGGHGQFQITVDVAGAAFTLDRLFVEVFHTSPDDGAELDKVVVPVVYGPKIVPGYRVYSEHVVQQGETLWGIAAQHYGNGALHHRLVAANPGTITNPDIINPGDVIRVPRD
;
A
#
# COMPACT_ATOMS: atom_id res chain seq x y z
N MET A 1 16.38 33.17 21.35
CA MET A 1 16.28 31.75 21.72
C MET A 1 15.31 31.10 20.75
N ALA A 2 15.79 30.25 19.84
CA ALA A 2 14.91 29.51 18.93
C ALA A 2 14.09 28.54 19.79
N LYS A 3 12.76 28.68 19.79
CA LYS A 3 11.87 27.63 20.30
C LYS A 3 12.20 26.38 19.48
N GLY A 4 12.76 25.35 20.11
CA GLY A 4 12.96 24.06 19.47
C GLY A 4 11.60 23.59 18.97
N GLY A 5 11.37 23.66 17.66
CA GLY A 5 10.12 23.26 17.04
C GLY A 5 9.89 21.81 17.37
N LYS A 6 8.75 21.52 17.99
CA LYS A 6 8.28 20.17 18.22
C LYS A 6 8.17 19.50 16.85
N VAL A 7 8.97 18.48 16.60
CA VAL A 7 8.94 17.76 15.32
C VAL A 7 7.68 16.92 15.32
N MET A 8 6.69 17.34 14.55
CA MET A 8 5.56 16.50 14.15
C MET A 8 6.06 15.52 13.11
N SER A 9 5.76 14.24 13.25
CA SER A 9 6.12 13.27 12.21
C SER A 9 5.19 12.07 12.20
N ILE A 10 4.98 11.55 10.99
CA ILE A 10 4.30 10.30 10.70
C ILE A 10 5.30 9.45 9.92
N ASP A 11 5.53 8.22 10.41
CA ASP A 11 6.33 7.19 9.76
C ASP A 11 5.46 5.95 9.59
N VAL A 12 5.03 5.68 8.35
CA VAL A 12 4.28 4.47 8.00
C VAL A 12 5.27 3.37 7.64
N GLN A 13 5.35 2.34 8.48
CA GLN A 13 6.28 1.22 8.33
C GLN A 13 5.67 0.06 7.55
N GLN A 14 4.34 -0.09 7.65
CA GLN A 14 3.52 -0.97 6.81
C GLN A 14 2.18 -0.30 6.49
N PRO A 15 1.61 -0.52 5.28
CA PRO A 15 2.24 -1.23 4.16
C PRO A 15 3.44 -0.45 3.61
N ARG A 16 4.31 -1.12 2.86
CA ARG A 16 5.37 -0.46 2.08
C ARG A 16 4.90 -0.18 0.67
N MET A 17 5.63 0.71 0.01
CA MET A 17 5.43 1.02 -1.39
C MET A 17 5.38 -0.27 -2.23
N TYR A 18 4.28 -0.43 -2.96
CA TYR A 18 3.95 -1.54 -3.83
C TYR A 18 3.73 -2.90 -3.15
N ASP A 19 3.54 -2.97 -1.84
CA ASP A 19 3.09 -4.19 -1.19
C ASP A 19 1.76 -4.68 -1.80
N LEU A 20 1.63 -6.00 -1.97
CA LEU A 20 0.37 -6.62 -2.34
C LEU A 20 -0.50 -6.75 -1.08
N VAL A 21 -1.69 -6.16 -1.12
CA VAL A 21 -2.62 -6.14 0.00
C VAL A 21 -3.95 -6.81 -0.36
N GLY A 22 -4.59 -7.42 0.64
CA GLY A 22 -5.94 -7.98 0.52
C GLY A 22 -7.02 -6.95 0.87
N SER A 23 -8.25 -7.41 1.09
CA SER A 23 -9.36 -6.55 1.55
C SER A 23 -9.22 -6.07 2.99
N THR A 24 -8.22 -6.56 3.70
CA THR A 24 -7.90 -6.12 5.05
C THR A 24 -6.44 -5.67 5.04
N ILE A 25 -6.23 -4.36 5.22
CA ILE A 25 -4.91 -3.73 5.13
C ILE A 25 -4.44 -3.40 6.55
N MET A 26 -3.30 -3.95 6.94
CA MET A 26 -2.62 -3.56 8.17
C MET A 26 -1.84 -2.27 7.90
N VAL A 27 -2.11 -1.22 8.68
CA VAL A 27 -1.34 0.03 8.64
C VAL A 27 -0.70 0.19 10.01
N ALA A 28 0.63 0.27 10.04
CA ALA A 28 1.39 0.33 11.28
C ALA A 28 2.60 1.22 11.14
N GLY A 29 3.00 1.83 12.25
CA GLY A 29 4.11 2.76 12.25
C GLY A 29 4.24 3.54 13.54
N VAL A 30 4.84 4.73 13.43
CA VAL A 30 5.02 5.68 14.52
C VAL A 30 4.42 7.01 14.10
N ALA A 31 3.62 7.60 14.98
CA ALA A 31 3.08 8.94 14.76
C ALA A 31 3.13 9.72 16.08
N GLY A 32 3.32 11.04 16.00
CA GLY A 32 3.51 11.83 17.20
C GLY A 32 3.80 13.29 16.99
N GLY A 33 4.07 13.95 18.11
CA GLY A 33 4.24 15.41 18.17
C GLY A 33 2.91 16.15 18.34
N ALA A 34 1.78 15.58 17.90
CA ALA A 34 0.47 16.21 18.01
C ALA A 34 0.09 16.43 19.48
N PHE A 35 -0.56 17.55 19.80
CA PHE A 35 -1.13 17.76 21.14
C PHE A 35 -2.35 16.86 21.37
N GLU A 36 -3.12 16.57 20.31
CA GLU A 36 -4.36 15.80 20.44
C GLU A 36 -4.21 14.32 20.14
N ALA A 37 -3.02 13.88 19.71
CA ALA A 37 -2.71 12.48 19.37
C ALA A 37 -3.67 11.83 18.35
N ASN A 38 -4.52 12.61 17.67
CA ASN A 38 -5.49 12.13 16.70
C ASN A 38 -4.90 12.20 15.28
N PHE A 39 -5.03 11.10 14.55
CA PHE A 39 -4.58 10.94 13.17
C PHE A 39 -5.67 10.28 12.34
N GLU A 40 -5.70 10.60 11.05
CA GLU A 40 -6.61 10.01 10.09
C GLU A 40 -5.88 9.06 9.14
N TYR A 41 -6.64 8.10 8.60
CA TYR A 41 -6.23 7.34 7.43
C TYR A 41 -7.26 7.49 6.31
N ARG A 42 -6.77 7.40 5.07
CA ARG A 42 -7.60 7.31 3.86
C ARG A 42 -7.00 6.28 2.91
N VAL A 43 -7.79 5.29 2.51
CA VAL A 43 -7.43 4.31 1.47
C VAL A 43 -8.30 4.54 0.25
N HIS A 44 -7.70 4.88 -0.89
CA HIS A 44 -8.47 5.27 -2.07
C HIS A 44 -7.74 4.96 -3.39
N GLU A 45 -8.48 5.02 -4.49
CA GLU A 45 -7.91 4.98 -5.86
C GLU A 45 -8.27 6.21 -6.71
N GLY A 46 -9.11 7.10 -6.16
CA GLY A 46 -9.63 8.30 -6.81
C GLY A 46 -11.14 8.24 -7.05
N HIS A 47 -11.69 7.05 -7.36
CA HIS A 47 -13.13 6.86 -7.54
C HIS A 47 -13.90 6.61 -6.24
N ASP A 48 -13.32 5.84 -5.31
CA ASP A 48 -13.92 5.50 -4.02
C ASP A 48 -12.85 5.52 -2.92
N GLU A 49 -13.28 5.61 -1.67
CA GLU A 49 -12.39 5.70 -0.51
C GLU A 49 -12.95 5.06 0.75
N VAL A 50 -12.03 4.61 1.61
CA VAL A 50 -12.31 4.18 2.98
C VAL A 50 -11.51 5.04 3.94
N THR A 51 -12.17 5.69 4.89
CA THR A 51 -11.54 6.61 5.83
C THR A 51 -11.79 6.19 7.28
N GLY A 52 -10.97 6.72 8.17
CA GLY A 52 -11.14 6.55 9.61
C GLY A 52 -10.05 7.29 10.37
N HIS A 53 -9.99 7.06 11.68
CA HIS A 53 -9.05 7.72 12.57
C HIS A 53 -8.47 6.75 13.59
N PHE A 54 -7.37 7.15 14.21
CA PHE A 54 -6.73 6.41 15.28
C PHE A 54 -5.94 7.37 16.19
N MET A 55 -5.57 6.86 17.37
CA MET A 55 -4.76 7.60 18.33
C MET A 55 -3.31 7.13 18.29
N ALA A 56 -2.36 8.07 18.32
CA ALA A 56 -0.93 7.77 18.44
C ALA A 56 -0.20 8.90 19.19
N GLY A 57 0.76 8.52 20.03
CA GLY A 57 1.47 9.45 20.91
C GLY A 57 0.85 9.55 22.30
N ASP A 58 1.34 10.49 23.09
CA ASP A 58 1.01 10.65 24.51
C ASP A 58 0.10 11.87 24.81
N GLY A 59 -0.33 12.61 23.78
CA GLY A 59 -1.15 13.81 23.92
C GLY A 59 -0.42 15.04 24.50
N ILE A 60 0.90 14.96 24.70
CA ILE A 60 1.73 16.10 25.12
C ILE A 60 2.94 16.29 24.20
N GLY A 61 3.20 15.37 23.29
CA GLY A 61 4.20 15.51 22.24
C GLY A 61 5.10 14.35 21.94
N GLY A 62 4.96 13.27 22.69
CA GLY A 62 5.60 12.01 22.41
C GLY A 62 5.11 11.41 21.09
N HIS A 63 5.93 10.51 20.57
CA HIS A 63 5.57 9.64 19.47
C HIS A 63 5.15 8.29 20.02
N GLY A 64 4.09 7.74 19.47
CA GLY A 64 3.55 6.45 19.85
C GLY A 64 3.51 5.52 18.65
N GLN A 65 3.67 4.23 18.92
CA GLN A 65 3.40 3.22 17.92
C GLN A 65 1.89 3.11 17.69
N PHE A 66 1.51 2.90 16.44
CA PHE A 66 0.13 2.57 16.08
C PHE A 66 0.11 1.33 15.19
N GLN A 67 -0.97 0.56 15.32
CA GLN A 67 -1.26 -0.63 14.53
C GLN A 67 -2.76 -0.66 14.32
N ILE A 68 -3.21 -0.47 13.09
CA ILE A 68 -4.62 -0.44 12.74
C ILE A 68 -4.89 -1.41 11.59
N THR A 69 -6.13 -1.88 11.56
CA THR A 69 -6.63 -2.73 10.48
C THR A 69 -7.71 -1.98 9.74
N VAL A 70 -7.52 -1.78 8.44
CA VAL A 70 -8.47 -1.10 7.56
C VAL A 70 -9.17 -2.15 6.69
N ASP A 71 -10.48 -2.32 6.90
CA ASP A 71 -11.31 -3.17 6.04
C ASP A 71 -11.80 -2.38 4.83
N VAL A 72 -11.42 -2.82 3.64
CA VAL A 72 -11.81 -2.23 2.36
C VAL A 72 -12.69 -3.15 1.53
N ALA A 73 -13.18 -4.27 2.10
CA ALA A 73 -13.99 -5.25 1.37
C ALA A 73 -15.29 -4.67 0.79
N GLY A 74 -15.84 -3.63 1.43
CA GLY A 74 -17.06 -2.95 1.00
C GLY A 74 -16.84 -1.86 -0.05
N ALA A 75 -15.60 -1.48 -0.33
CA ALA A 75 -15.29 -0.39 -1.27
C ALA A 75 -15.48 -0.83 -2.73
N ALA A 76 -16.06 0.06 -3.53
CA ALA A 76 -16.30 -0.13 -4.95
C ALA A 76 -15.10 0.33 -5.80
N PHE A 77 -13.88 -0.05 -5.41
CA PHE A 77 -12.67 0.26 -6.18
C PHE A 77 -12.77 -0.30 -7.60
N THR A 78 -12.17 0.39 -8.56
CA THR A 78 -12.12 0.05 -9.98
C THR A 78 -10.70 -0.25 -10.46
N LEU A 79 -9.70 0.27 -9.74
CA LEU A 79 -8.28 0.09 -10.03
C LEU A 79 -7.62 -0.87 -9.03
N ASP A 80 -6.51 -1.48 -9.44
CA ASP A 80 -5.65 -2.31 -8.59
C ASP A 80 -4.59 -1.49 -7.82
N ARG A 81 -4.40 -0.21 -8.14
CA ARG A 81 -3.51 0.69 -7.42
C ARG A 81 -4.30 1.51 -6.41
N LEU A 82 -4.05 1.27 -5.13
CA LEU A 82 -4.59 2.08 -4.04
C LEU A 82 -3.49 2.97 -3.46
N PHE A 83 -3.90 4.05 -2.82
CA PHE A 83 -3.07 4.91 -2.00
C PHE A 83 -3.56 4.80 -0.56
N VAL A 84 -2.65 4.39 0.33
CA VAL A 84 -2.86 4.42 1.78
C VAL A 84 -2.24 5.70 2.30
N GLU A 85 -3.08 6.62 2.75
CA GLU A 85 -2.69 7.89 3.31
C GLU A 85 -2.85 7.88 4.81
N VAL A 86 -1.88 8.47 5.52
CA VAL A 86 -1.94 8.75 6.96
C VAL A 86 -1.57 10.20 7.18
N PHE A 87 -2.41 10.95 7.88
CA PHE A 87 -2.24 12.38 8.09
C PHE A 87 -2.89 12.83 9.41
N HIS A 88 -2.74 14.11 9.75
CA HIS A 88 -3.58 14.76 10.75
C HIS A 88 -4.19 16.04 10.16
N THR A 89 -5.32 16.46 10.70
CA THR A 89 -6.03 17.66 10.25
C THR A 89 -5.75 18.83 11.19
N SER A 90 -5.32 19.96 10.64
CA SER A 90 -5.12 21.21 11.38
C SER A 90 -6.44 21.74 11.96
N PRO A 91 -6.52 22.02 13.29
CA PRO A 91 -7.73 22.58 13.90
C PRO A 91 -8.06 24.01 13.43
N ASP A 92 -7.06 24.74 12.95
CA ASP A 92 -7.19 26.17 12.62
C ASP A 92 -7.85 26.38 11.24
N ASP A 93 -7.46 25.58 10.25
CA ASP A 93 -7.83 25.78 8.84
C ASP A 93 -8.29 24.49 8.13
N GLY A 94 -8.29 23.35 8.81
CA GLY A 94 -8.67 22.06 8.22
C GLY A 94 -7.67 21.49 7.22
N ALA A 95 -6.44 22.04 7.14
CA ALA A 95 -5.43 21.51 6.26
C ALA A 95 -4.97 20.10 6.68
N GLU A 96 -4.77 19.22 5.71
CA GLU A 96 -4.13 17.92 5.94
C GLU A 96 -2.61 18.12 6.04
N LEU A 97 -2.04 17.74 7.19
CA LEU A 97 -0.64 17.97 7.56
C LEU A 97 0.12 16.65 7.72
N ASP A 98 1.44 16.73 7.51
CA ASP A 98 2.40 15.61 7.62
C ASP A 98 1.97 14.34 6.86
N LYS A 99 1.17 14.50 5.81
CA LYS A 99 0.58 13.40 5.06
C LYS A 99 1.67 12.50 4.49
N VAL A 100 1.60 11.23 4.85
CA VAL A 100 2.34 10.14 4.22
C VAL A 100 1.41 9.44 3.23
N VAL A 101 1.90 9.19 2.02
CA VAL A 101 1.17 8.48 0.97
C VAL A 101 1.95 7.24 0.58
N VAL A 102 1.35 6.07 0.77
CA VAL A 102 1.93 4.78 0.38
C VAL A 102 1.11 4.16 -0.75
N PRO A 103 1.64 4.10 -1.98
CA PRO A 103 0.95 3.38 -3.05
C PRO A 103 1.10 1.87 -2.83
N VAL A 104 -0.01 1.13 -2.90
CA VAL A 104 -0.06 -0.32 -2.71
C VAL A 104 -0.80 -0.98 -3.87
N VAL A 105 -0.68 -2.31 -3.98
CA VAL A 105 -1.32 -3.11 -5.02
C VAL A 105 -2.43 -3.96 -4.41
N TYR A 106 -3.66 -3.74 -4.84
CA TYR A 106 -4.86 -4.42 -4.34
C TYR A 106 -5.11 -5.74 -5.08
N GLY A 107 -4.65 -6.82 -4.46
CA GLY A 107 -4.68 -8.16 -5.04
C GLY A 107 -6.06 -8.64 -5.50
N PRO A 108 -7.19 -8.37 -4.79
CA PRO A 108 -8.53 -8.76 -5.23
C PRO A 108 -8.96 -8.20 -6.59
N LYS A 109 -8.33 -7.12 -7.09
CA LYS A 109 -8.56 -6.60 -8.45
C LYS A 109 -7.73 -7.29 -9.52
N ILE A 110 -6.67 -7.99 -9.12
CA ILE A 110 -5.79 -8.74 -10.01
C ILE A 110 -6.28 -10.19 -10.13
N VAL A 111 -6.59 -10.81 -9.00
CA VAL A 111 -7.05 -12.21 -8.92
C VAL A 111 -8.32 -12.26 -8.06
N PRO A 112 -9.44 -12.77 -8.59
CA PRO A 112 -10.63 -13.03 -7.80
C PRO A 112 -10.28 -13.97 -6.64
N GLY A 113 -10.62 -13.58 -5.42
CA GLY A 113 -10.33 -14.38 -4.23
C GLY A 113 -8.87 -14.35 -3.77
N TYR A 114 -8.05 -13.39 -4.25
CA TYR A 114 -6.65 -13.22 -3.86
C TYR A 114 -6.40 -13.47 -2.36
N ARG A 115 -5.45 -14.36 -2.06
CA ARG A 115 -5.00 -14.64 -0.68
C ARG A 115 -3.50 -14.49 -0.51
N VAL A 116 -2.74 -14.94 -1.49
CA VAL A 116 -1.28 -15.06 -1.38
C VAL A 116 -0.61 -14.83 -2.73
N TYR A 117 0.70 -14.72 -2.72
CA TYR A 117 1.51 -14.77 -3.93
C TYR A 117 2.68 -15.74 -3.72
N SER A 118 3.22 -16.25 -4.83
CA SER A 118 4.54 -16.89 -4.85
C SER A 118 5.55 -16.00 -5.58
N GLU A 119 6.83 -16.21 -5.33
CA GLU A 119 7.90 -15.55 -6.06
C GLU A 119 8.38 -16.47 -7.19
N HIS A 120 8.58 -15.90 -8.37
CA HIS A 120 9.21 -16.55 -9.51
C HIS A 120 10.46 -15.76 -9.89
N VAL A 121 11.60 -16.44 -9.94
CA VAL A 121 12.86 -15.85 -10.41
C VAL A 121 12.93 -16.07 -11.92
N VAL A 122 12.91 -14.98 -12.68
CA VAL A 122 12.95 -15.03 -14.14
C VAL A 122 14.23 -15.73 -14.61
N GLN A 123 14.07 -16.68 -15.53
CA GLN A 123 15.16 -17.42 -16.15
C GLN A 123 15.44 -16.90 -17.57
N GLN A 124 16.60 -17.26 -18.10
CA GLN A 124 16.99 -16.87 -19.45
C GLN A 124 16.00 -17.39 -20.50
N GLY A 125 15.49 -16.47 -21.33
CA GLY A 125 14.57 -16.78 -22.43
C GLY A 125 13.10 -16.86 -22.02
N GLU A 126 12.76 -16.64 -20.73
CA GLU A 126 11.37 -16.55 -20.31
C GLU A 126 10.70 -15.27 -20.80
N THR A 127 9.37 -15.34 -20.90
CA THR A 127 8.49 -14.20 -21.17
C THR A 127 7.40 -14.19 -20.12
N LEU A 128 6.78 -13.02 -19.86
CA LEU A 128 5.63 -12.95 -18.95
C LEU A 128 4.49 -13.89 -19.36
N TRP A 129 4.29 -14.08 -20.67
CA TRP A 129 3.34 -15.05 -21.21
C TRP A 129 3.70 -16.49 -20.83
N GLY A 130 4.96 -16.89 -21.00
CA GLY A 130 5.45 -18.22 -20.63
C GLY A 130 5.31 -18.48 -19.13
N ILE A 131 5.70 -17.51 -18.30
CA ILE A 131 5.56 -17.58 -16.84
C ILE A 131 4.08 -17.70 -16.45
N ALA A 132 3.20 -16.88 -17.03
CA ALA A 132 1.76 -16.99 -16.79
C ALA A 132 1.17 -18.32 -17.26
N ALA A 133 1.63 -18.87 -18.37
CA ALA A 133 1.22 -20.20 -18.83
C ALA A 133 1.66 -21.30 -17.85
N GLN A 134 2.87 -21.18 -17.29
CA GLN A 134 3.40 -22.13 -16.30
C GLN A 134 2.62 -22.07 -14.98
N HIS A 135 2.35 -20.87 -14.46
CA HIS A 135 1.75 -20.68 -13.14
C HIS A 135 0.23 -20.69 -13.14
N TYR A 136 -0.40 -20.18 -14.19
CA TYR A 136 -1.87 -20.08 -14.29
C TYR A 136 -2.48 -21.05 -15.31
N GLY A 137 -1.65 -21.81 -16.04
CA GLY A 137 -2.12 -22.65 -17.15
C GLY A 137 -2.56 -21.84 -18.39
N ASN A 138 -2.45 -20.51 -18.37
CA ASN A 138 -2.89 -19.63 -19.44
C ASN A 138 -2.02 -18.37 -19.54
N GLY A 139 -1.23 -18.28 -20.61
CA GLY A 139 -0.34 -17.13 -20.85
C GLY A 139 -1.07 -15.80 -21.06
N ALA A 140 -2.36 -15.81 -21.43
CA ALA A 140 -3.17 -14.59 -21.54
C ALA A 140 -3.35 -13.87 -20.19
N LEU A 141 -3.06 -14.56 -19.08
CA LEU A 141 -3.10 -14.02 -17.72
C LEU A 141 -1.82 -13.27 -17.31
N HIS A 142 -0.87 -13.04 -18.23
CA HIS A 142 0.37 -12.29 -17.95
C HIS A 142 0.12 -10.86 -17.41
N HIS A 143 -1.00 -10.23 -17.76
CA HIS A 143 -1.40 -8.93 -17.21
C HIS A 143 -1.47 -8.92 -15.67
N ARG A 144 -1.75 -10.08 -15.03
CA ARG A 144 -1.73 -10.22 -13.58
C ARG A 144 -0.32 -10.06 -12.99
N LEU A 145 0.70 -10.54 -13.70
CA LEU A 145 2.09 -10.38 -13.30
C LEU A 145 2.51 -8.92 -13.41
N VAL A 146 2.12 -8.24 -14.49
CA VAL A 146 2.38 -6.81 -14.68
C VAL A 146 1.76 -6.00 -13.53
N ALA A 147 0.46 -6.17 -13.28
CA ALA A 147 -0.27 -5.47 -12.22
C ALA A 147 0.31 -5.73 -10.83
N ALA A 148 0.72 -6.97 -10.55
CA ALA A 148 1.28 -7.33 -9.25
C ALA A 148 2.71 -6.83 -9.03
N ASN A 149 3.42 -6.30 -10.03
CA ASN A 149 4.86 -6.00 -9.90
C ASN A 149 5.25 -4.61 -10.46
N PRO A 150 4.59 -3.51 -10.08
CA PRO A 150 4.87 -2.18 -10.63
C PRO A 150 6.28 -1.67 -10.30
N GLY A 151 6.93 -2.19 -9.26
CA GLY A 151 8.32 -1.85 -8.92
C GLY A 151 9.37 -2.62 -9.73
N THR A 152 9.05 -3.82 -10.21
CA THR A 152 9.97 -4.69 -10.97
C THR A 152 9.70 -4.60 -12.47
N ILE A 153 8.43 -4.68 -12.87
CA ILE A 153 7.98 -4.64 -14.27
C ILE A 153 7.51 -3.22 -14.59
N THR A 154 8.45 -2.39 -15.06
CA THR A 154 8.15 -1.03 -15.54
C THR A 154 7.78 -1.00 -17.02
N ASN A 155 8.25 -1.97 -17.79
CA ASN A 155 7.85 -2.22 -19.17
C ASN A 155 7.47 -3.70 -19.33
N PRO A 156 6.20 -4.03 -19.67
CA PRO A 156 5.75 -5.41 -19.83
C PRO A 156 6.52 -6.24 -20.86
N ASP A 157 7.14 -5.59 -21.84
CA ASP A 157 7.90 -6.26 -22.89
C ASP A 157 9.35 -6.56 -22.47
N ILE A 158 9.76 -6.11 -21.28
CA ILE A 158 11.14 -6.23 -20.79
C ILE A 158 11.13 -6.84 -19.39
N ILE A 159 11.59 -8.09 -19.30
CA ILE A 159 11.98 -8.75 -18.04
C ILE A 159 13.39 -9.29 -18.17
N ASN A 160 14.13 -9.31 -17.07
CA ASN A 160 15.53 -9.72 -17.06
C ASN A 160 15.71 -11.01 -16.24
N PRO A 161 16.58 -11.93 -16.66
CA PRO A 161 16.96 -13.05 -15.83
C PRO A 161 17.46 -12.59 -14.46
N GLY A 162 16.93 -13.19 -13.40
CA GLY A 162 17.18 -12.81 -12.01
C GLY A 162 16.14 -11.89 -11.39
N ASP A 163 15.24 -11.27 -12.18
CA ASP A 163 14.12 -10.51 -11.63
C ASP A 163 13.24 -11.42 -10.77
N VAL A 164 12.84 -10.93 -9.60
CA VAL A 164 11.88 -11.62 -8.73
C VAL A 164 10.50 -11.04 -8.97
N ILE A 165 9.61 -11.86 -9.52
CA ILE A 165 8.24 -11.49 -9.87
C ILE A 165 7.27 -12.17 -8.93
N ARG A 166 6.34 -11.39 -8.38
CA ARG A 166 5.22 -11.88 -7.57
C ARG A 166 4.14 -12.45 -8.49
N VAL A 167 3.71 -13.66 -8.20
CA VAL A 167 2.67 -14.42 -8.91
C VAL A 167 1.45 -14.53 -7.98
N PRO A 168 0.47 -13.62 -8.07
CA PRO A 168 -0.71 -13.63 -7.20
C PRO A 168 -1.64 -14.81 -7.47
N ARG A 169 -2.25 -15.37 -6.42
CA ARG A 169 -3.21 -16.48 -6.48
C ARG A 169 -4.24 -16.39 -5.34
N ASP A 170 -5.29 -17.19 -5.47
CA ASP A 170 -6.29 -17.43 -4.43
C ASP A 170 -5.79 -18.36 -3.31
#